data_AF-R7GU34-F1
#
_entry.id   AF-R7GU34-F1
#
_cell.length_a   1.000
_cell.length_b   1.000
_cell.length_c   1.000
_cell.angle_alpha   90.00
_cell.angle_beta   90.00
_cell.angle_gamma   90.00
#
_symmetry.space_group_name_H-M   'P 1'
#
loop_
_entity.id
_entity.type
_entity.pdbx_description
1 polymer ?
#
loop_
_entity_poly.entity_id
_entity_poly.type
_entity_poly.pdbx_seq_one_letter_code
_entity_poly.pdbx_strand_id
1 'polypeptide(L)'
;MKSANLDKLIARGALRATDAAFAALQRDYDEFRPMSSLHEEDGKLVAYIGTKEGVKAGDKFDVFMCQKNDNEIEWKKVGTIKVAKNSVWDNQEGANETLEGEAEDGEKKEGNAELKYTIFDGKPGKKVGEGCLIRLAK
;
A
#
# COMPACT_ATOMS: atom_id res chain seq x y z
N MET A 1 -33.57 11.90 -3.89
CA MET A 1 -32.23 11.97 -4.53
C MET A 1 -31.17 12.64 -3.66
N LYS A 2 -31.44 13.74 -2.93
CA LYS A 2 -30.44 14.36 -2.04
C LYS A 2 -29.98 13.49 -0.85
N SER A 3 -30.84 12.66 -0.26
CA SER A 3 -30.48 11.80 0.88
C SER A 3 -29.45 10.73 0.52
N ALA A 4 -29.64 10.03 -0.62
CA ALA A 4 -28.74 8.96 -1.05
C ALA A 4 -27.31 9.43 -1.36
N ASN A 5 -27.12 10.71 -1.69
CA ASN A 5 -25.78 11.27 -1.89
C ASN A 5 -25.11 11.61 -0.54
N LEU A 6 -25.88 12.14 0.41
CA LEU A 6 -25.40 12.40 1.78
C LEU A 6 -24.99 11.11 2.50
N ASP A 7 -25.80 10.05 2.41
CA ASP A 7 -25.50 8.77 3.05
C ASP A 7 -24.19 8.15 2.51
N LYS A 8 -23.96 8.27 1.20
CA LYS A 8 -22.71 7.82 0.56
C LYS A 8 -21.50 8.63 1.04
N LEU A 9 -21.66 9.94 1.19
CA LEU A 9 -20.59 10.83 1.66
C LEU A 9 -20.22 10.52 3.12
N ILE A 10 -21.21 10.29 3.99
CA ILE A 10 -21.01 9.87 5.38
C ILE A 10 -20.31 8.51 5.43
N ALA A 11 -20.81 7.52 4.67
CA ALA A 11 -20.23 6.18 4.64
C ALA A 11 -18.77 6.19 4.16
N ARG A 12 -18.48 6.92 3.07
CA ARG A 12 -17.12 7.08 2.54
C ARG A 12 -16.19 7.74 3.55
N GLY A 13 -16.65 8.83 4.20
CA GLY A 13 -15.88 9.53 5.22
C GLY A 13 -15.57 8.63 6.42
N ALA A 14 -16.56 7.89 6.91
CA ALA A 14 -16.38 6.96 8.03
C ALA A 14 -15.38 5.83 7.69
N LEU A 15 -15.44 5.30 6.47
CA LEU A 15 -14.53 4.25 6.04
C LEU A 15 -13.09 4.77 5.89
N ARG A 16 -12.88 5.91 5.22
CA ARG A 16 -11.56 6.54 5.10
C ARG A 16 -10.96 6.90 6.46
N ALA A 17 -11.78 7.37 7.41
CA ALA A 17 -11.33 7.64 8.78
C ALA A 17 -10.88 6.36 9.50
N THR A 18 -11.60 5.25 9.29
CA THR A 18 -11.25 3.95 9.84
C THR A 18 -9.93 3.44 9.24
N ASP A 19 -9.78 3.51 7.91
CA ASP A 19 -8.55 3.14 7.21
C ASP A 19 -7.36 3.98 7.69
N ALA A 20 -7.54 5.29 7.87
CA ALA A 20 -6.52 6.18 8.41
C ALA A 20 -6.07 5.81 9.83
N ALA A 21 -7.00 5.39 10.69
CA ALA A 21 -6.68 4.90 12.03
C ALA A 21 -5.85 3.60 11.98
N PHE A 22 -6.19 2.67 11.08
CA PHE A 22 -5.37 1.47 10.86
C PHE A 22 -3.99 1.80 10.30
N ALA A 23 -3.90 2.69 9.32
CA ALA A 23 -2.63 3.15 8.75
C ALA A 23 -1.70 3.75 9.82
N ALA A 24 -2.26 4.53 10.77
CA ALA A 24 -1.50 5.05 11.91
C ALA A 24 -0.96 3.91 12.80
N LEU A 25 -1.81 2.94 13.16
CA LEU A 25 -1.38 1.77 13.94
C LEU A 25 -0.28 0.96 13.25
N GLN A 26 -0.39 0.74 11.93
CA GLN A 26 0.62 0.03 11.14
C GLN A 26 1.97 0.77 11.12
N ARG A 27 1.96 2.11 11.15
CA ARG A 27 3.20 2.88 11.23
C ARG A 27 3.85 2.78 12.61
N ASP A 28 3.06 3.02 13.63
CA ASP A 28 3.57 3.24 14.99
C ASP A 28 3.92 1.94 15.70
N TYR A 29 3.32 0.82 15.29
CA TYR A 29 3.46 -0.48 15.95
C TYR A 29 3.79 -1.60 14.96
N ASP A 30 4.86 -2.34 15.22
CA ASP A 30 5.35 -3.39 14.33
C ASP A 30 4.38 -4.57 14.19
N GLU A 31 3.64 -4.87 15.27
CA GLU A 31 2.70 -5.98 15.38
C GLU A 31 1.52 -5.82 14.41
N PHE A 32 1.22 -4.58 14.02
CA PHE A 32 0.13 -4.28 13.09
C PHE A 32 0.57 -4.24 11.64
N ARG A 33 1.88 -4.22 11.35
CA ARG A 33 2.40 -4.11 9.98
C ARG A 33 2.07 -5.36 9.15
N PRO A 34 1.26 -5.23 8.09
CA PRO A 34 0.93 -6.37 7.25
C PRO A 34 2.15 -6.88 6.48
N MET A 35 2.16 -8.18 6.21
CA MET A 35 3.06 -8.79 5.23
C MET A 35 2.31 -8.83 3.89
N SER A 36 2.81 -8.12 2.88
CA SER A 36 2.20 -8.05 1.56
C SER A 36 3.05 -8.80 0.54
N SER A 37 2.43 -9.41 -0.47
CA SER A 37 3.17 -10.06 -1.55
C SER A 37 3.82 -9.04 -2.47
N LEU A 38 5.06 -9.30 -2.84
CA LEU A 38 5.82 -8.58 -3.86
C LEU A 38 5.68 -9.31 -5.19
N HIS A 39 5.37 -8.54 -6.23
CA HIS A 39 5.17 -9.02 -7.58
C HIS A 39 6.10 -8.33 -8.57
N GLU A 40 6.26 -8.94 -9.73
CA GLU A 40 6.95 -8.37 -10.88
C GLU A 40 5.97 -8.07 -12.02
N GLU A 41 5.89 -6.80 -12.41
CA GLU A 41 5.06 -6.32 -13.54
C GLU A 41 5.92 -5.43 -14.44
N ASP A 42 5.96 -5.72 -15.74
CA ASP A 42 6.75 -4.97 -16.74
C ASP A 42 8.22 -4.71 -16.32
N GLY A 43 8.84 -5.68 -15.63
CA GLY A 43 10.21 -5.57 -15.14
C GLY A 43 10.39 -4.59 -13.97
N LYS A 44 9.31 -4.25 -13.26
CA LYS A 44 9.30 -3.44 -12.04
C LYS A 44 8.80 -4.24 -10.85
N LEU A 45 9.24 -3.85 -9.67
CA LEU A 45 8.77 -4.41 -8.41
C LEU A 45 7.49 -3.69 -7.99
N VAL A 46 6.42 -4.44 -7.76
CA VAL A 46 5.10 -3.86 -7.44
C VAL A 46 4.44 -4.62 -6.29
N ALA A 47 3.55 -3.94 -5.56
CA ALA A 47 2.69 -4.58 -4.57
C ALA A 47 1.30 -3.95 -4.57
N TYR A 48 0.29 -4.78 -4.30
CA TYR A 48 -1.13 -4.39 -4.24
C TYR A 48 -1.47 -3.77 -2.88
N ILE A 49 -0.70 -2.76 -2.49
CA ILE A 49 -0.90 -1.92 -1.32
C ILE A 49 -0.80 -0.45 -1.73
N GLY A 50 -1.41 0.44 -0.96
CA GLY A 50 -1.53 1.85 -1.31
C GLY A 50 -1.81 2.76 -0.12
N THR A 51 -2.43 3.89 -0.39
CA THR A 51 -2.79 4.92 0.61
C THR A 51 -3.70 4.39 1.71
N LYS A 52 -4.51 3.35 1.44
CA LYS A 52 -5.37 2.69 2.44
C LYS A 52 -4.57 2.02 3.55
N GLU A 53 -3.45 1.39 3.20
CA GLU A 53 -2.49 0.82 4.15
C GLU A 53 -1.49 1.88 4.65
N GLY A 54 -1.70 3.14 4.29
CA GLY A 54 -0.82 4.24 4.65
C GLY A 54 0.50 4.25 3.88
N VAL A 55 0.61 3.61 2.72
CA VAL A 55 1.87 3.68 1.96
C VAL A 55 2.14 5.11 1.49
N LYS A 56 3.36 5.61 1.69
CA LYS A 56 3.81 6.94 1.25
C LYS A 56 5.01 6.84 0.32
N ALA A 57 5.16 7.87 -0.51
CA ALA A 57 6.31 7.96 -1.41
C ALA A 57 7.62 8.01 -0.60
N GLY A 58 8.54 7.11 -0.94
CA GLY A 58 9.83 7.00 -0.27
C GLY A 58 9.85 6.16 1.02
N ASP A 59 8.71 5.59 1.43
CA ASP A 59 8.71 4.56 2.48
C ASP A 59 9.63 3.39 2.11
N LYS A 60 10.23 2.77 3.12
CA LYS A 60 11.10 1.61 2.96
C LYS A 60 10.39 0.35 3.43
N PHE A 61 10.55 -0.73 2.68
CA PHE A 61 9.97 -2.02 3.00
C PHE A 61 11.07 -3.08 3.05
N ASP A 62 11.08 -3.86 4.12
CA ASP A 62 11.92 -5.04 4.23
C ASP A 62 11.36 -6.16 3.38
N VAL A 63 12.23 -6.80 2.60
CA VAL A 63 11.88 -7.91 1.72
C VAL A 63 12.27 -9.23 2.39
N PHE A 64 11.35 -10.18 2.39
CA PHE A 64 11.49 -11.50 2.95
C PHE A 64 11.32 -12.54 1.83
N MET A 65 12.24 -13.50 1.77
CA MET A 65 12.18 -14.61 0.82
C MET A 65 11.99 -15.92 1.58
N CYS A 66 11.13 -16.77 1.04
CA CYS A 66 10.92 -18.12 1.53
C CYS A 66 12.18 -18.96 1.31
N GLN A 67 12.73 -19.51 2.39
CA GLN A 67 13.77 -20.51 2.36
C GLN A 67 13.19 -21.82 2.87
N LYS A 68 13.30 -22.87 2.05
CA LYS A 68 12.92 -24.22 2.45
C LYS A 68 14.17 -24.92 2.96
N ASN A 69 14.19 -25.22 4.25
CA ASN A 69 15.12 -26.19 4.83
C ASN A 69 14.39 -27.53 4.97
N ASP A 70 15.14 -28.61 5.16
CA ASP A 70 14.73 -30.01 4.95
C ASP A 70 13.39 -30.45 5.60
N ASN A 71 12.78 -29.69 6.52
CA ASN A 71 11.38 -29.85 6.97
C ASN A 71 10.63 -28.54 7.36
N GLU A 72 11.20 -27.35 7.15
CA GLU A 72 10.60 -26.07 7.61
C GLU A 72 10.65 -24.98 6.53
N ILE A 73 9.61 -24.14 6.51
CA ILE A 73 9.53 -22.93 5.69
C ILE A 73 9.90 -21.75 6.59
N GLU A 74 11.02 -21.10 6.29
CA GLU A 74 11.49 -19.92 7.02
C GLU A 74 11.51 -18.70 6.09
N TRP A 75 10.97 -17.58 6.55
CA TRP A 75 11.01 -16.31 5.82
C TRP A 75 12.18 -15.47 6.32
N LYS A 76 13.24 -15.36 5.50
CA LYS A 76 14.41 -14.55 5.86
C LYS A 76 14.42 -13.22 5.16
N LYS A 77 14.82 -12.17 5.88
CA LYS A 77 15.07 -10.85 5.31
C LYS A 77 16.23 -10.94 4.33
N VAL A 78 15.98 -10.57 3.07
CA VAL A 78 16.95 -10.62 1.97
C VAL A 78 17.36 -9.23 1.48
N GLY A 79 16.63 -8.18 1.87
CA GLY A 79 16.95 -6.81 1.51
C GLY A 79 15.89 -5.81 1.96
N THR A 80 15.99 -4.60 1.43
CA THR A 80 15.02 -3.51 1.63
C THR A 80 14.80 -2.81 0.30
N ILE A 81 13.55 -2.52 -0.03
CA ILE A 81 13.12 -1.75 -1.22
C ILE A 81 12.49 -0.43 -0.78
N LYS A 82 12.39 0.52 -1.70
CA LYS A 82 11.85 1.86 -1.44
C LYS A 82 10.71 2.15 -2.39
N VAL A 83 9.65 2.78 -1.91
CA VAL A 83 8.52 3.22 -2.76
C VAL A 83 8.99 4.32 -3.71
N ALA A 84 8.76 4.13 -5.01
CA ALA A 84 9.15 5.09 -6.04
C ALA A 84 8.33 6.38 -5.93
N LYS A 85 8.91 7.52 -6.33
CA LYS A 85 8.21 8.81 -6.31
C LYS A 85 6.99 8.78 -7.24
N ASN A 86 5.90 9.42 -6.82
CA ASN A 86 4.64 9.53 -7.59
C ASN A 86 4.09 8.18 -8.08
N SER A 87 4.40 7.09 -7.39
CA SER A 87 4.01 5.73 -7.80
C SER A 87 3.25 4.99 -6.70
N VAL A 88 2.60 5.72 -5.80
CA VAL A 88 1.74 5.18 -4.75
C VAL A 88 0.33 5.03 -5.30
N TRP A 89 -0.24 3.83 -5.16
CA TRP A 89 -1.62 3.58 -5.55
C TRP A 89 -2.58 4.19 -4.53
N ASP A 90 -3.56 4.97 -5.00
CA ASP A 90 -4.69 5.39 -4.17
C ASP A 90 -5.81 4.35 -4.23
N ASN A 91 -5.83 3.45 -3.25
CA ASN A 91 -6.78 2.34 -3.14
C ASN A 91 -7.87 2.59 -2.09
N GLN A 92 -8.06 3.83 -1.65
CA GLN A 92 -9.16 4.19 -0.78
C GLN A 92 -10.51 4.09 -1.51
N GLU A 93 -11.57 3.77 -0.78
CA GLU A 93 -12.91 3.71 -1.37
C GLU A 93 -13.31 5.05 -2.01
N GLY A 94 -13.80 4.96 -3.25
CA GLY A 94 -14.18 6.13 -4.04
C GLY A 94 -13.02 7.04 -4.45
N ALA A 95 -11.77 6.58 -4.41
CA ALA A 95 -10.61 7.39 -4.84
C ALA A 95 -10.72 7.86 -6.31
N ASN A 96 -11.39 7.08 -7.16
CA ASN A 96 -11.63 7.40 -8.57
C ASN A 96 -13.03 8.01 -8.85
N GLU A 97 -13.78 8.37 -7.80
CA GLU A 97 -15.15 8.87 -7.91
C GLU A 97 -15.28 10.23 -7.24
N THR A 98 -15.70 11.25 -7.99
CA THR A 98 -16.05 12.55 -7.42
C THR A 98 -17.51 12.56 -6.96
N LEU A 99 -17.76 12.86 -5.69
CA LEU A 99 -19.11 13.12 -5.20
C LEU A 99 -19.36 14.63 -5.11
N GLU A 100 -20.52 15.10 -5.58
CA GLU A 100 -20.93 16.50 -5.40
C GLU A 100 -21.00 16.85 -3.91
N GLY A 101 -20.24 17.88 -3.49
CA GLY A 101 -20.14 18.30 -2.09
C GLY A 101 -19.05 17.60 -1.28
N GLU A 102 -18.24 16.74 -1.90
CA GLU A 102 -16.98 16.26 -1.30
C GLU A 102 -16.06 17.46 -1.07
N ALA A 103 -15.48 17.56 0.13
CA ALA A 103 -14.51 18.59 0.42
C ALA A 103 -13.24 18.35 -0.40
N GLU A 104 -12.71 19.39 -1.03
CA GLU A 104 -11.37 19.33 -1.61
C GLU A 104 -10.35 19.37 -0.47
N ASP A 105 -9.64 18.26 -0.25
CA ASP A 105 -8.47 18.27 0.64
C ASP A 105 -7.42 19.21 0.04
N GLY A 106 -7.09 20.28 0.77
CA GLY A 106 -6.06 21.24 0.39
C GLY A 106 -4.63 20.67 0.44
N GLU A 107 -4.46 19.42 0.89
CA GLU A 107 -3.19 18.70 0.87
C GLU A 107 -3.01 17.96 -0.45
N LYS A 108 -1.77 17.93 -0.96
CA LYS A 108 -1.44 17.17 -2.17
C LYS A 108 -1.73 15.69 -1.92
N LYS A 109 -2.70 15.11 -2.63
CA LYS A 109 -2.89 13.67 -2.69
C LYS A 109 -1.58 13.00 -3.11
N GLU A 110 -0.98 12.24 -2.20
CA GLU A 110 0.27 11.50 -2.47
C GLU A 110 0.04 10.27 -3.36
N GLY A 111 -1.20 9.78 -3.45
CA GLY A 111 -1.60 8.61 -4.23
C GLY A 111 -2.25 8.96 -5.57
N ASN A 112 -2.17 8.01 -6.51
CA ASN A 112 -2.86 8.08 -7.80
C ASN A 112 -3.86 6.91 -7.93
N ALA A 113 -5.13 7.23 -8.10
CA ALA A 113 -6.23 6.27 -8.21
C ALA A 113 -6.26 5.51 -9.56
N GLU A 114 -5.58 6.02 -10.59
CA GLU A 114 -5.45 5.37 -11.89
C GLU A 114 -4.43 4.22 -11.88
N LEU A 115 -3.55 4.20 -10.88
CA LEU A 115 -2.64 3.07 -10.67
C LEU A 115 -3.43 1.83 -10.22
N LYS A 116 -2.84 0.66 -10.41
CA LYS A 116 -3.38 -0.62 -9.93
C LYS A 116 -2.61 -1.22 -8.76
N TYR A 117 -1.40 -0.69 -8.52
CA TYR A 117 -0.44 -1.18 -7.55
C TYR A 117 0.57 -0.06 -7.25
N THR A 118 1.23 -0.16 -6.09
CA THR A 118 2.36 0.70 -5.75
C THR A 118 3.64 0.14 -6.37
N ILE A 119 4.45 1.02 -6.96
CA ILE A 119 5.73 0.65 -7.59
C ILE A 119 6.90 0.99 -6.66
N PHE A 120 7.87 0.09 -6.60
CA PHE A 120 9.09 0.25 -5.82
C PHE A 120 10.30 0.51 -6.73
N ASP A 121 11.22 1.32 -6.23
CA ASP A 121 12.53 1.53 -6.83
C ASP A 121 13.33 0.22 -6.81
N GLY A 122 14.01 -0.05 -7.93
CA GLY A 122 14.83 -1.24 -8.12
C GLY A 122 14.45 -2.02 -9.36
N LYS A 123 15.13 -3.15 -9.56
CA LYS A 123 14.80 -4.11 -10.61
C LYS A 123 14.58 -5.48 -9.97
N PRO A 124 13.61 -6.27 -10.46
CA PRO A 124 13.49 -7.67 -10.08
C PRO A 124 14.77 -8.43 -10.36
N GLY A 125 15.08 -9.40 -9.50
CA GLY A 125 16.27 -10.23 -9.63
C GLY A 125 16.19 -11.49 -8.78
N LYS A 126 17.23 -12.33 -8.83
CA LYS A 126 17.23 -13.66 -8.20
C LYS A 126 16.91 -13.70 -6.70
N LYS A 127 17.08 -12.56 -5.98
CA LYS A 127 16.87 -12.47 -4.52
C LYS A 127 15.69 -11.61 -4.12
N VAL A 128 15.16 -10.76 -5.00
CA VAL A 128 14.09 -9.79 -4.72
C VAL A 128 13.21 -9.72 -5.96
N GLY A 129 11.98 -10.17 -5.84
CA GLY A 129 11.05 -10.28 -6.97
C GLY A 129 9.82 -11.09 -6.58
N GLU A 130 9.20 -11.71 -7.59
CA GLU A 130 7.98 -12.49 -7.45
C GLU A 130 8.02 -13.49 -6.28
N GLY A 131 6.95 -13.54 -5.50
CA GLY A 131 6.79 -14.49 -4.39
C GLY A 131 7.54 -14.11 -3.10
N CYS A 132 8.24 -12.97 -3.08
CA CYS A 132 8.73 -12.40 -1.82
C CYS A 132 7.58 -11.75 -1.04
N LEU A 133 7.75 -11.63 0.28
CA LEU A 133 6.87 -10.82 1.12
C LEU A 133 7.57 -9.51 1.49
N ILE A 134 6.80 -8.45 1.67
CA ILE A 134 7.30 -7.15 2.08
C ILE A 134 6.55 -6.64 3.31
N ARG A 135 7.26 -5.90 4.15
CA ARG A 135 6.71 -5.23 5.34
C ARG A 135 7.38 -3.89 5.55
N LEU A 136 6.62 -2.89 6.01
CA LEU A 136 7.17 -1.56 6.29
C LEU A 136 8.38 -1.69 7.25
N ALA A 137 9.51 -1.15 6.83
CA ALA A 137 10.74 -1.15 7.61
C ALA A 137 10.62 -0.23 8.82
N LYS A 138 11.42 -0.48 9.86
CA LYS A 138 11.56 0.44 10.99
C LYS A 138 12.26 1.72 10.60
#